data_AF-A0A1U8B123-F1
#
_entry.id   AF-A0A1U8B123-F1
#
_cell.length_a   1.000
_cell.length_b   1.000
_cell.length_c   1.000
_cell.angle_alpha   90.00
_cell.angle_beta   90.00
_cell.angle_gamma   90.00
#
_symmetry.space_group_name_H-M   'P 1'
#
loop_
_entity.id
_entity.type
_entity.pdbx_description
1 polymer ?
#
loop_
_entity_poly.entity_id
_entity_poly.type
_entity_poly.pdbx_seq_one_letter_code
_entity_poly.pdbx_strand_id
1 'polypeptide(L)'
;MCGILVVLGCVDNSQAKRSRIIELSRRLHHRGPDWSGIYCHEDCYLLHQRLAIVDPTSGDQPLYNEDKTIVVTVNGEIYNHEELRGKLKSHKFRTGSDCEVITHLYEEYGEDFVDMLDVMFSFVLLDTRDKSFIAA
;
A
#
# COMPACT_ATOMS: atom_id res chain seq x y z
N MET A 1 -7.20 -12.96 -3.25
CA MET A 1 -6.07 -12.21 -2.68
C MET A 1 -5.44 -11.36 -3.76
N CYS A 2 -5.23 -10.07 -3.51
CA CYS A 2 -4.68 -9.08 -4.44
C CYS A 2 -3.27 -9.45 -4.97
N GLY A 3 -2.79 -8.69 -5.95
CA GLY A 3 -1.42 -8.75 -6.45
C GLY A 3 -0.70 -7.42 -6.25
N ILE A 4 0.51 -7.44 -5.69
CA ILE A 4 1.35 -6.25 -5.53
C ILE A 4 2.63 -6.38 -6.35
N LEU A 5 3.07 -5.26 -6.95
CA LEU A 5 4.38 -5.13 -7.59
C LEU A 5 4.98 -3.79 -7.19
N VAL A 6 6.18 -3.81 -6.61
CA VAL A 6 6.90 -2.59 -6.24
C VAL A 6 8.30 -2.61 -6.85
N VAL A 7 8.73 -1.45 -7.36
CA VAL A 7 10.07 -1.20 -7.89
C VAL A 7 10.62 0.02 -7.17
N LEU A 8 11.79 -0.11 -6.53
CA LEU A 8 12.43 0.94 -5.74
C LEU A 8 13.82 1.25 -6.30
N GLY A 9 14.27 2.51 -6.20
CA GLY A 9 15.64 2.90 -6.58
C GLY A 9 15.93 2.85 -8.09
N CYS A 10 14.91 2.94 -8.94
CA CYS A 10 15.07 2.73 -10.37
C CYS A 10 15.45 4.00 -11.15
N VAL A 11 16.74 4.31 -11.21
CA VAL A 11 17.28 5.59 -11.74
C VAL A 11 16.81 5.97 -13.16
N ASP A 12 16.51 5.01 -14.04
CA ASP A 12 16.02 5.33 -15.39
C ASP A 12 14.50 5.60 -15.40
N ASN A 13 14.14 6.86 -15.68
CA ASN A 13 12.78 7.39 -15.71
C ASN A 13 12.14 7.37 -17.11
N SER A 14 12.62 6.51 -18.01
CA SER A 14 12.08 6.42 -19.37
C SER A 14 10.64 5.91 -19.41
N GLN A 15 9.88 6.40 -20.41
CA GLN A 15 8.53 5.92 -20.69
C GLN A 15 8.51 4.42 -21.04
N ALA A 16 9.57 3.91 -21.67
CA ALA A 16 9.71 2.50 -22.00
C ALA A 16 9.73 1.64 -20.73
N LYS A 17 10.48 2.08 -19.70
CA LYS A 17 10.49 1.39 -18.41
C LYS A 17 9.15 1.46 -17.70
N ARG A 18 8.53 2.65 -17.62
CA ARG A 18 7.19 2.78 -17.02
C ARG A 18 6.20 1.81 -17.68
N SER A 19 6.23 1.71 -19.02
CA SER A 19 5.40 0.77 -19.78
C SER A 19 5.70 -0.68 -19.42
N ARG A 20 6.98 -1.03 -19.26
CA ARG A 20 7.41 -2.37 -18.84
C ARG A 20 6.95 -2.72 -17.43
N ILE A 21 7.03 -1.80 -16.48
CA ILE A 21 6.56 -2.01 -15.09
C ILE A 21 5.05 -2.26 -15.08
N ILE A 22 4.28 -1.49 -15.85
CA ILE A 22 2.83 -1.70 -16.00
C ILE A 22 2.54 -3.07 -16.63
N GLU A 23 3.29 -3.48 -17.66
CA GLU A 23 3.16 -4.81 -18.26
C GLU A 23 3.42 -5.93 -17.24
N LEU A 24 4.44 -5.77 -16.39
CA LEU A 24 4.75 -6.73 -15.33
C LEU A 24 3.63 -6.81 -14.29
N SER A 25 3.06 -5.68 -13.86
CA SER A 25 1.93 -5.67 -12.91
C SER A 25 0.69 -6.37 -13.50
N ARG A 26 0.42 -6.21 -14.80
CA ARG A 26 -0.71 -6.90 -15.46
C ARG A 26 -0.62 -8.42 -15.40
N ARG A 27 0.57 -9.00 -15.26
CA ARG A 27 0.72 -10.46 -15.08
C ARG A 27 0.09 -10.95 -13.76
N LEU A 28 -0.09 -10.05 -12.79
CA LEU A 28 -0.74 -10.31 -11.51
C LEU A 28 -2.27 -10.07 -11.55
N HIS A 29 -2.84 -9.68 -12.69
CA HIS A 29 -4.27 -9.33 -12.80
C HIS A 29 -5.20 -10.47 -12.36
N HIS A 30 -4.82 -11.72 -12.60
CA HIS A 30 -5.58 -12.90 -12.15
C HIS A 30 -5.80 -12.97 -10.63
N ARG A 31 -4.99 -12.25 -9.84
CA ARG A 31 -5.12 -12.14 -8.38
C ARG A 31 -6.11 -11.05 -7.95
N GLY A 32 -6.21 -9.98 -8.75
CA GLY A 32 -7.04 -8.83 -8.46
C GLY A 32 -7.68 -8.28 -9.73
N PRO A 33 -8.81 -8.87 -10.15
CA PRO A 33 -9.45 -8.54 -11.43
C PRO A 33 -10.30 -7.26 -11.38
N ASP A 34 -10.63 -6.75 -10.19
CA ASP A 34 -11.65 -5.70 -10.04
C ASP A 34 -11.11 -4.32 -10.36
N TRP A 35 -9.84 -4.05 -10.02
CA TRP A 35 -9.23 -2.74 -10.24
C TRP A 35 -7.70 -2.79 -10.29
N SER A 36 -7.07 -1.80 -10.92
CA SER A 36 -5.60 -1.66 -11.00
C SER A 36 -5.13 -0.27 -10.57
N GLY A 37 -4.13 -0.22 -9.68
CA GLY A 37 -3.55 1.01 -9.16
C GLY A 37 -2.06 1.15 -9.46
N ILE A 38 -1.62 2.40 -9.60
CA ILE A 38 -0.21 2.77 -9.72
C ILE A 38 0.05 4.08 -8.99
N TYR A 39 1.07 4.08 -8.15
CA TYR A 39 1.70 5.26 -7.58
C TYR A 39 3.16 5.34 -8.04
N CYS A 40 3.64 6.56 -8.27
CA CYS A 40 4.98 6.84 -8.75
C CYS A 40 5.53 8.03 -7.96
N HIS A 41 6.68 7.85 -7.33
CA HIS A 41 7.41 8.91 -6.65
C HIS A 41 8.89 8.79 -7.03
N GLU A 42 9.38 9.75 -7.81
CA GLU A 42 10.73 9.70 -8.40
C GLU A 42 11.02 8.35 -9.08
N ASP A 43 11.96 7.59 -8.54
CA ASP A 43 12.46 6.31 -9.00
C ASP A 43 11.75 5.10 -8.34
N CYS A 44 10.67 5.36 -7.61
CA CYS A 44 9.86 4.36 -6.91
C CYS A 44 8.46 4.22 -7.52
N TYR A 45 8.02 2.97 -7.69
CA TYR A 45 6.74 2.59 -8.29
C TYR A 45 6.02 1.57 -7.42
N LEU A 46 4.81 1.86 -6.97
CA LEU A 46 3.96 0.93 -6.23
C LEU A 46 2.72 0.62 -7.07
N LEU A 47 2.52 -0.66 -7.43
CA LEU A 47 1.42 -1.11 -8.28
C LEU A 47 0.59 -2.18 -7.58
N HIS A 48 -0.73 -2.11 -7.77
CA HIS A 48 -1.69 -2.99 -7.13
C HIS A 48 -2.71 -3.54 -8.13
N GLN A 49 -3.04 -4.82 -8.01
CA GLN A 49 -4.14 -5.50 -8.68
C GLN A 49 -5.14 -5.93 -7.60
N ARG A 50 -6.33 -5.34 -7.61
CA ARG A 50 -7.29 -5.41 -6.50
C ARG A 50 -8.35 -6.47 -6.71
N LEU A 51 -8.53 -7.30 -5.68
CA LEU A 51 -9.74 -8.09 -5.45
C LEU A 51 -10.49 -7.39 -4.31
N ALA A 52 -11.63 -6.79 -4.60
CA ALA A 52 -12.37 -5.95 -3.67
C ALA A 52 -13.24 -6.82 -2.74
N ILE A 53 -12.71 -7.14 -1.55
CA ILE A 53 -13.41 -7.90 -0.50
C ILE A 53 -13.96 -6.96 0.57
N VAL A 54 -13.07 -6.21 1.24
CA VAL A 54 -13.41 -5.21 2.26
C VAL A 54 -13.41 -3.81 1.64
N ASP A 55 -14.40 -3.00 2.01
CA ASP A 55 -14.68 -1.65 1.48
C ASP A 55 -14.49 -1.52 -0.05
N PRO A 56 -15.36 -2.17 -0.86
CA PRO A 56 -15.23 -2.13 -2.31
C PRO A 56 -15.23 -0.71 -2.91
N THR A 57 -15.86 0.25 -2.22
CA THR A 57 -16.09 1.61 -2.71
C THR A 57 -14.93 2.58 -2.50
N SER A 58 -14.18 2.48 -1.41
CA SER A 58 -13.09 3.43 -1.10
C SER A 58 -11.72 2.80 -0.84
N GLY A 59 -11.61 1.47 -0.76
CA GLY A 59 -10.35 0.78 -0.46
C GLY A 59 -9.39 0.58 -1.65
N ASP A 60 -9.46 1.42 -2.69
CA ASP A 60 -8.53 1.35 -3.82
C ASP A 60 -7.10 1.68 -3.39
N GLN A 61 -6.14 0.87 -3.84
CA GLN A 61 -4.75 0.94 -3.39
C GLN A 61 -3.80 1.37 -4.52
N PRO A 62 -2.72 2.12 -4.26
CA PRO A 62 -2.10 2.33 -2.94
C PRO A 62 -2.89 3.23 -1.98
N LEU A 63 -2.77 2.97 -0.69
CA LEU A 63 -3.35 3.76 0.41
C LEU A 63 -2.32 4.77 0.92
N TYR A 64 -2.80 5.83 1.59
CA TYR A 64 -1.97 6.96 1.98
C TYR A 64 -2.33 7.46 3.38
N ASN A 65 -1.35 8.02 4.09
CA ASN A 65 -1.64 8.90 5.21
C ASN A 65 -2.28 10.24 4.77
N GLU A 66 -2.55 11.14 5.71
CA GLU A 66 -3.29 12.38 5.51
C GLU A 66 -2.59 13.31 4.50
N ASP A 67 -1.29 13.51 4.64
CA ASP A 67 -0.53 14.41 3.76
C ASP A 67 0.03 13.70 2.51
N LYS A 68 -0.22 12.38 2.39
CA LYS A 68 0.24 11.51 1.30
C LYS A 68 1.76 11.40 1.21
N THR A 69 2.47 11.63 2.31
CA THR A 69 3.91 11.41 2.38
C THR A 69 4.26 9.95 2.64
N ILE A 70 3.33 9.15 3.17
CA ILE A 70 3.48 7.71 3.36
C ILE A 70 2.45 6.99 2.50
N VAL A 71 2.91 6.00 1.73
CA VAL A 71 2.11 5.24 0.80
C VAL A 71 2.33 3.75 0.98
N VAL A 72 1.25 2.95 0.95
CA VAL A 72 1.34 1.50 1.11
C VAL A 72 0.53 0.76 0.05
N THR A 73 1.06 -0.38 -0.39
CA THR A 73 0.31 -1.36 -1.17
C THR A 73 0.32 -2.70 -0.43
N VAL A 74 -0.85 -3.33 -0.31
CA VAL A 74 -1.11 -4.45 0.59
C VAL A 74 -1.90 -5.52 -0.13
N ASN A 75 -1.43 -6.75 -0.03
CA ASN A 75 -2.23 -7.94 -0.31
C ASN A 75 -2.42 -8.69 1.01
N GLY A 76 -3.60 -8.58 1.62
CA GLY A 76 -3.89 -9.19 2.91
C GLY A 76 -5.16 -8.60 3.53
N GLU A 77 -5.43 -9.01 4.76
CA GLU A 77 -6.55 -8.53 5.58
C GLU A 77 -6.10 -8.36 7.04
N ILE A 78 -6.16 -7.15 7.58
CA ILE A 78 -5.75 -6.84 8.96
C ILE A 78 -6.94 -7.05 9.90
N TYR A 79 -6.98 -8.17 10.61
CA TYR A 79 -8.15 -8.57 11.39
C TYR A 79 -8.44 -7.66 12.58
N ASN A 80 -7.41 -7.09 13.19
CA ASN A 80 -7.54 -6.18 14.34
C ASN A 80 -7.60 -4.69 13.94
N HIS A 81 -7.92 -4.34 12.69
CA HIS A 81 -7.91 -2.95 12.21
C HIS A 81 -8.82 -2.00 13.01
N GLU A 82 -9.99 -2.46 13.47
CA GLU A 82 -10.89 -1.64 14.30
C GLU A 82 -10.26 -1.27 15.66
N GLU A 83 -9.56 -2.21 16.30
CA GLU A 83 -8.84 -1.96 17.54
C GLU A 83 -7.71 -0.94 17.31
N LEU A 84 -6.95 -1.11 16.23
CA LEU A 84 -5.85 -0.24 15.84
C LEU A 84 -6.34 1.18 15.50
N ARG A 85 -7.45 1.31 14.76
CA ARG A 85 -8.14 2.59 14.52
C ARG A 85 -8.52 3.29 15.82
N GLY A 86 -8.97 2.53 16.82
CA GLY A 86 -9.28 3.03 18.16
C GLY A 86 -8.08 3.65 18.90
N LYS A 87 -6.85 3.23 18.57
CA LYS A 87 -5.59 3.78 19.12
C LYS A 87 -5.12 5.03 18.38
N LEU A 88 -5.52 5.21 17.12
CA LEU A 88 -5.07 6.28 16.20
C LEU A 88 -6.05 7.46 16.14
N LYS A 89 -6.50 7.97 17.29
CA LYS A 89 -7.55 9.01 17.36
C LYS A 89 -7.11 10.38 16.82
N SER A 90 -5.80 10.62 16.71
CA SER A 90 -5.19 11.79 16.09
C SER A 90 -5.32 11.79 14.56
N HIS A 91 -5.52 10.61 13.96
CA HIS A 91 -5.49 10.41 12.52
C HIS A 91 -6.88 10.52 11.86
N LYS A 92 -6.87 10.95 10.60
CA LYS A 92 -8.04 11.08 9.74
C LYS A 92 -7.97 10.06 8.61
N PHE A 93 -8.61 8.92 8.85
CA PHE A 93 -8.83 7.89 7.84
C PHE A 93 -9.71 8.40 6.70
N ARG A 94 -9.34 8.05 5.48
CA ARG A 94 -10.02 8.39 4.23
C ARG A 94 -10.86 7.25 3.68
N THR A 95 -10.60 6.02 4.13
CA THR A 95 -11.24 4.80 3.64
C THR A 95 -11.76 3.94 4.79
N GLY A 96 -12.65 3.01 4.46
CA GLY A 96 -13.04 1.91 5.36
C GLY A 96 -12.13 0.69 5.21
N SER A 97 -11.05 0.77 4.44
CA SER A 97 -10.10 -0.32 4.23
C SER A 97 -9.44 -0.70 5.56
N ASP A 98 -9.42 -1.99 5.85
CA ASP A 98 -8.67 -2.55 6.98
C ASP A 98 -7.18 -2.21 6.87
N CYS A 99 -6.65 -2.16 5.65
CA CYS A 99 -5.24 -1.93 5.35
C CYS A 99 -4.76 -0.47 5.56
N GLU A 100 -5.66 0.51 5.71
CA GLU A 100 -5.27 1.93 5.87
C GLU A 100 -4.58 2.20 7.21
N VAL A 101 -4.80 1.36 8.22
CA VAL A 101 -4.11 1.50 9.52
C VAL A 101 -2.59 1.44 9.39
N ILE A 102 -2.05 0.77 8.36
CA ILE A 102 -0.60 0.63 8.18
C ILE A 102 0.09 2.00 8.02
N THR A 103 -0.46 2.91 7.20
CA THR A 103 0.18 4.20 6.95
C THR A 103 0.27 5.04 8.23
N HIS A 104 -0.78 5.01 9.05
CA HIS A 104 -0.85 5.77 10.30
C HIS A 104 -0.09 5.11 11.45
N LEU A 105 -0.07 3.78 11.52
CA LEU A 105 0.74 3.06 12.49
C LEU A 105 2.24 3.31 12.27
N TYR A 106 2.69 3.33 11.02
CA TYR A 106 4.08 3.68 10.70
C TYR A 106 4.41 5.12 11.13
N GLU A 107 3.49 6.08 11.03
CA GLU A 107 3.70 7.45 11.52
C GLU A 107 3.97 7.52 13.02
N GLU A 108 3.21 6.76 13.82
CA GLU A 108 3.26 6.83 15.28
C GLU A 108 4.34 5.91 15.88
N TYR A 109 4.60 4.76 15.26
CA TYR A 109 5.41 3.68 15.83
C TYR A 109 6.64 3.30 14.99
N GLY A 110 6.87 3.95 13.84
CA GLY A 110 8.02 3.63 12.99
C GLY A 110 7.94 2.20 12.46
N GLU A 111 8.99 1.40 12.60
CA GLU A 111 9.03 0.00 12.15
C GLU A 111 8.39 -0.99 13.14
N ASP A 112 8.24 -0.60 14.41
CA ASP A 112 7.75 -1.48 15.48
C ASP A 112 6.27 -1.85 15.35
N PHE A 113 5.51 -1.16 14.47
CA PHE A 113 4.09 -1.46 14.29
C PHE A 113 3.81 -2.83 13.67
N VAL A 114 4.78 -3.44 12.99
CA VAL A 114 4.58 -4.72 12.29
C VAL A 114 4.13 -5.81 13.26
N ASP A 115 4.67 -5.81 14.48
CA ASP A 115 4.31 -6.75 15.55
C ASP A 115 2.92 -6.49 16.16
N MET A 116 2.30 -5.36 15.83
CA MET A 116 0.95 -5.00 16.29
C MET A 116 -0.16 -5.57 15.39
N LEU A 117 0.18 -6.11 14.22
CA LEU A 117 -0.78 -6.56 13.22
C LEU A 117 -1.19 -8.02 13.46
N ASP A 118 -2.49 -8.28 13.62
CA ASP A 118 -3.06 -9.64 13.61
C ASP A 118 -3.60 -9.95 12.22
N VAL A 119 -2.93 -10.87 11.50
CA VAL A 119 -2.96 -10.75 10.03
C VAL A 119 -2.47 -11.95 9.22
N MET A 120 -2.92 -12.00 7.96
CA MET A 120 -2.23 -12.62 6.83
C MET A 120 -1.96 -11.55 5.75
N PHE A 121 -0.72 -11.10 5.56
CA PHE A 121 -0.39 -10.05 4.58
C PHE A 121 0.91 -10.29 3.80
N SER A 122 1.02 -9.53 2.72
CA SER A 122 2.27 -9.03 2.14
C SER A 122 2.06 -7.54 1.84
N PHE A 123 2.93 -6.64 2.30
CA PHE A 123 2.86 -5.22 1.96
C PHE A 123 4.20 -4.63 1.60
N VAL A 124 4.14 -3.50 0.90
CA VAL A 124 5.28 -2.59 0.78
C VAL A 124 4.80 -1.17 1.06
N LEU A 125 5.46 -0.53 2.02
CA LEU A 125 5.28 0.86 2.41
C LEU A 125 6.48 1.67 1.94
N LEU A 126 6.24 2.87 1.42
CA LEU A 126 7.26 3.86 1.08
C LEU A 126 6.98 5.15 1.84
N ASP A 127 8.00 5.64 2.53
CA ASP A 127 8.05 6.99 3.07
C ASP A 127 8.76 7.90 2.07
N THR A 128 8.00 8.83 1.49
CA THR A 128 8.50 9.74 0.45
C THR A 128 9.38 10.86 0.99
N ARG A 129 9.43 11.07 2.31
CA ARG A 129 10.21 12.15 2.94
C ARG A 129 11.71 11.89 2.83
N ASP A 130 12.10 10.62 2.96
CA ASP A 130 13.49 10.16 2.92
C ASP A 130 13.73 8.95 2.01
N LYS A 131 12.68 8.45 1.35
CA LYS A 131 12.69 7.25 0.48
C LYS A 131 13.00 5.95 1.22
N SER A 132 12.82 5.92 2.53
CA SER A 132 12.81 4.68 3.30
C SER A 132 11.59 3.83 2.94
N PHE A 133 11.71 2.51 3.10
CA PHE A 133 10.64 1.58 2.79
C PHE A 133 10.66 0.39 3.75
N ILE A 134 9.47 -0.18 3.97
CA ILE A 134 9.29 -1.45 4.69
C ILE A 134 8.60 -2.42 3.75
N ALA A 135 9.12 -3.64 3.69
CA ALA A 135 8.49 -4.77 3.01
C ALA A 135 8.39 -5.92 4.00
N ALA A 136 7.18 -6.40 4.23
CA ALA A 136 6.87 -7.49 5.15
C ALA A 136 5.78 -8.39 4.57
#